data_AF-X1TYK6-F1
#
_entry.id   AF-X1TYK6-F1
#
_cell.length_a   1.000
_cell.length_b   1.000
_cell.length_c   1.000
_cell.angle_alpha   90.00
_cell.angle_beta   90.00
_cell.angle_gamma   90.00
#
_symmetry.space_group_name_H-M   'P 1'
#
loop_
_entity.id
_entity.type
_entity.pdbx_description
1 polymer ?
#
loop_
_entity_poly.entity_id
_entity_poly.type
_entity_poly.pdbx_seq_one_letter_code
_entity_poly.pdbx_strand_id
1 'polypeptide(L)'
;MKHDGYHRYHIETKTAPDISHWPNRFQVRVKKYRLLFFLIEEILRHPTKLKVIFSRPCIYEVYGRPVGGMAPREHLCVGCLRCTTEHPDWVTIYPNPEFNQQGDSYFTTEYIDAIHYETQTGQIPVKGAGFRGRFGGEEWNSMWTDMSEIVRPTRDGIHGREFISTVVDIGE
;
A
#
# COMPACT_ATOMS: atom_id res chain seq x y z
N MET A 1 -2.47 44.79 -4.43
CA MET A 1 -1.55 43.74 -4.92
C MET A 1 -2.42 42.60 -5.44
N LYS A 2 -2.30 42.24 -6.72
CA LYS A 2 -3.00 41.08 -7.27
C LYS A 2 -2.46 39.86 -6.54
N HIS A 3 -3.35 39.05 -5.94
CA HIS A 3 -2.96 37.73 -5.45
C HIS A 3 -2.62 36.91 -6.70
N ASP A 4 -1.32 36.74 -6.97
CA ASP A 4 -0.87 35.71 -7.90
C ASP A 4 -1.51 34.40 -7.44
N GLY A 5 -2.09 33.68 -8.40
CA GLY A 5 -2.81 32.44 -8.13
C GLY A 5 -1.96 31.48 -7.31
N TYR A 6 -2.58 30.79 -6.35
CA TYR A 6 -1.91 29.77 -5.56
C TYR A 6 -1.27 28.73 -6.49
N HIS A 7 0.07 28.75 -6.58
CA HIS A 7 0.83 27.71 -7.27
C HIS A 7 1.14 26.61 -6.25
N ARG A 8 0.51 25.45 -6.42
CA ARG A 8 0.79 24.27 -5.59
C ARG A 8 2.27 23.93 -5.76
N TYR A 9 3.06 24.08 -4.69
CA TYR A 9 4.43 23.62 -4.66
C TYR A 9 4.42 22.10 -4.91
N HIS A 10 5.08 21.68 -6.00
CA HIS A 10 5.19 20.28 -6.36
C HIS A 10 6.67 19.93 -6.37
N ILE A 11 7.08 19.15 -5.36
CA ILE A 11 8.37 18.46 -5.42
C ILE A 11 8.16 17.30 -6.37
N GLU A 12 8.85 17.32 -7.52
CA GLU A 12 8.86 16.18 -8.42
C GLU A 12 9.47 14.98 -7.69
N THR A 13 8.63 14.03 -7.32
CA THR A 13 9.04 12.73 -6.81
C THR A 13 8.98 11.73 -7.95
N LYS A 14 10.04 10.95 -8.11
CA LYS A 14 10.09 9.84 -9.07
C LYS A 14 10.22 8.56 -8.28
N THR A 15 9.46 7.55 -8.68
CA THR A 15 9.57 6.23 -8.06
C THR A 15 10.98 5.70 -8.27
N ALA A 16 11.66 5.35 -7.18
CA ALA A 16 12.98 4.73 -7.24
C ALA A 16 12.82 3.24 -7.60
N PRO A 17 13.59 2.71 -8.57
CA PRO A 17 13.58 1.28 -8.86
C PRO A 17 14.29 0.51 -7.75
N ASP A 18 13.82 -0.70 -7.47
CA ASP A 18 14.44 -1.56 -6.46
C ASP A 18 15.80 -2.06 -6.93
N ILE A 19 16.83 -1.91 -6.09
CA ILE A 19 18.18 -2.45 -6.33
C ILE A 19 18.17 -3.99 -6.18
N SER A 20 17.37 -4.49 -5.25
CA SER A 20 17.18 -5.90 -4.96
C SER A 20 15.70 -6.23 -4.87
N HIS A 21 15.31 -7.41 -5.33
CA HIS A 21 13.92 -7.85 -5.29
C HIS A 21 13.40 -7.91 -3.84
N TRP A 22 12.42 -7.05 -3.51
CA TRP A 22 11.72 -7.08 -2.23
C TRP A 22 10.68 -8.22 -2.19
N PRO A 23 10.64 -9.07 -1.15
CA PRO A 23 9.69 -10.17 -1.09
C PRO A 23 8.24 -9.65 -0.98
N ASN A 24 7.31 -10.30 -1.68
CA ASN A 24 5.89 -9.97 -1.60
C ASN A 24 5.34 -10.29 -0.21
N ARG A 25 4.45 -9.44 0.32
CA ARG A 25 3.81 -9.67 1.63
C ARG A 25 2.96 -10.95 1.67
N PHE A 26 2.26 -11.23 0.57
CA PHE A 26 1.36 -12.38 0.47
C PHE A 26 1.67 -13.22 -0.78
N GLN A 27 1.54 -14.53 -0.63
CA GLN A 27 1.57 -15.49 -1.74
C GLN A 27 0.14 -15.83 -2.14
N VAL A 28 -0.13 -15.85 -3.44
CA VAL A 28 -1.47 -16.11 -3.98
C VAL A 28 -1.44 -17.45 -4.71
N ARG A 29 -2.02 -18.48 -4.08
CA ARG A 29 -2.13 -19.80 -4.68
C ARG A 29 -3.43 -19.94 -5.44
N VAL A 30 -3.31 -20.31 -6.71
CA VAL A 30 -4.44 -20.52 -7.62
C VAL A 30 -4.47 -21.96 -8.11
N LYS A 31 -5.58 -22.66 -7.89
CA LYS A 31 -5.82 -23.99 -8.47
C LYS A 31 -6.20 -23.84 -9.94
N LYS A 32 -5.19 -23.90 -10.82
CA LYS A 32 -5.31 -23.63 -12.27
C LYS A 32 -6.46 -24.37 -12.96
N TYR A 33 -6.69 -25.64 -12.61
CA TYR A 33 -7.75 -26.46 -13.20
C TYR A 33 -9.15 -25.96 -12.83
N ARG A 34 -9.36 -25.54 -11.57
CA ARG A 34 -10.65 -24.97 -11.12
C ARG A 34 -10.87 -23.57 -11.68
N LEU A 35 -9.81 -22.74 -11.73
CA LEU A 35 -9.86 -21.42 -12.35
C LEU A 35 -10.25 -21.53 -13.83
N LEU A 36 -9.64 -22.46 -14.57
CA LEU A 36 -9.95 -22.66 -15.99
C LEU A 36 -11.42 -23.04 -16.19
N PHE A 37 -11.93 -23.99 -15.39
CA PHE A 37 -13.34 -24.38 -15.46
C PHE A 37 -14.28 -23.20 -15.16
N PHE A 38 -13.96 -22.43 -14.12
CA PHE A 38 -14.69 -21.23 -13.75
C PHE A 38 -14.70 -20.17 -14.86
N LEU A 39 -13.54 -19.90 -15.48
CA LEU A 39 -13.44 -18.95 -16.59
C LEU A 39 -14.25 -19.40 -17.80
N ILE A 40 -14.24 -20.70 -18.15
CA ILE A 40 -15.05 -21.24 -19.25
C ILE A 40 -16.54 -21.05 -18.95
N GLU A 41 -16.98 -21.36 -17.73
CA GLU A 41 -18.37 -21.17 -17.30
C GLU A 41 -18.79 -19.70 -17.40
N GLU A 42 -17.95 -18.76 -16.93
CA GLU A 42 -18.24 -17.33 -17.00
C GLU A 42 -18.26 -16.80 -18.45
N ILE A 43 -17.35 -17.26 -19.31
CA ILE A 43 -17.30 -16.86 -20.73
C ILE A 43 -18.56 -17.34 -21.46
N LEU A 44 -19.02 -18.56 -21.18
CA LEU A 44 -20.27 -19.10 -21.75
C LEU A 44 -21.50 -18.32 -21.27
N ARG A 45 -21.53 -17.90 -20.00
CA ARG A 45 -22.65 -17.13 -19.43
C ARG A 45 -22.65 -15.66 -19.87
N HIS A 46 -21.47 -15.06 -20.05
CA HIS A 46 -21.30 -13.64 -20.36
C HIS A 46 -20.23 -13.39 -21.46
N PRO A 47 -20.52 -13.76 -22.72
CA PRO A 47 -19.53 -13.73 -23.80
C PRO A 47 -19.04 -12.32 -24.17
N THR A 48 -19.82 -11.28 -23.87
CA THR A 48 -19.50 -9.89 -24.22
C THR A 48 -18.61 -9.17 -23.20
N LYS A 49 -18.35 -9.76 -22.02
CA LYS A 49 -17.68 -9.09 -20.88
C LYS A 49 -16.31 -9.67 -20.52
N LEU A 50 -15.53 -10.09 -21.52
CA LEU A 50 -14.22 -10.74 -21.33
C LEU A 50 -13.25 -9.94 -20.43
N LYS A 51 -13.15 -8.62 -20.60
CA LYS A 51 -12.28 -7.78 -19.76
C LYS A 51 -12.61 -7.88 -18.27
N VAL A 52 -13.90 -7.89 -17.94
CA VAL A 52 -14.36 -7.94 -16.54
C VAL A 52 -14.09 -9.33 -15.97
N ILE A 53 -14.38 -10.39 -16.72
CA ILE A 53 -14.13 -11.79 -16.33
C ILE A 53 -12.65 -12.00 -15.98
N PHE A 54 -11.73 -11.53 -16.82
CA PHE A 54 -10.30 -11.69 -16.56
C PHE A 54 -9.74 -10.80 -15.44
N SER A 55 -10.41 -9.67 -15.13
CA SER A 55 -10.03 -8.78 -14.03
C SER A 55 -10.61 -9.20 -12.67
N ARG A 56 -11.76 -9.88 -12.66
CA ARG A 56 -12.40 -10.39 -11.44
C ARG A 56 -11.63 -11.61 -10.96
N PRO A 57 -11.11 -11.59 -9.72
CA PRO A 57 -11.85 -11.23 -8.51
C PRO A 57 -11.15 -10.17 -7.64
N CYS A 58 -10.21 -9.41 -8.18
CA CYS A 58 -9.43 -8.46 -7.39
C CYS A 58 -9.51 -7.04 -7.95
N ILE A 59 -9.88 -6.08 -7.08
CA ILE A 59 -9.84 -4.66 -7.40
C ILE A 59 -8.41 -4.13 -7.59
N TYR A 60 -7.43 -4.79 -6.99
CA TYR A 60 -5.99 -4.45 -7.09
C TYR A 60 -5.30 -5.09 -8.30
N GLU A 61 -6.07 -5.61 -9.27
CA GLU A 61 -5.55 -6.17 -10.52
C GLU A 61 -4.54 -7.32 -10.37
N VAL A 62 -4.53 -8.01 -9.22
CA VAL A 62 -3.69 -9.18 -8.96
C VAL A 62 -3.85 -10.23 -10.07
N TYR A 63 -5.04 -10.37 -10.64
CA TYR A 63 -5.37 -11.35 -11.68
C TYR A 63 -5.37 -10.78 -13.10
N GLY A 64 -5.07 -9.49 -13.28
CA GLY A 64 -5.23 -8.76 -14.55
C GLY A 64 -4.26 -9.14 -15.68
N ARG A 65 -3.54 -10.26 -15.58
CA ARG A 65 -2.72 -10.76 -16.70
C ARG A 65 -3.61 -11.29 -17.83
N PRO A 66 -3.15 -11.29 -19.09
CA PRO A 66 -3.92 -11.80 -20.24
C PRO A 66 -4.42 -13.24 -20.08
N VAL A 67 -3.76 -14.02 -19.22
CA VAL A 67 -4.06 -15.43 -18.93
C VAL A 67 -5.07 -15.57 -17.78
N GLY A 68 -5.92 -14.56 -17.54
CA GLY A 68 -7.05 -14.63 -16.61
C GLY A 68 -6.70 -15.01 -15.18
N GLY A 69 -5.59 -14.50 -14.66
CA GLY A 69 -5.21 -14.77 -13.27
C GLY A 69 -4.51 -16.11 -13.00
N MET A 70 -4.16 -16.91 -14.03
CA MET A 70 -3.39 -18.15 -13.84
C MET A 70 -1.97 -17.93 -13.29
N ALA A 71 -1.45 -16.70 -13.42
CA ALA A 71 -0.20 -16.25 -12.83
C ALA A 71 -0.47 -14.91 -12.12
N PRO A 72 -0.87 -14.94 -10.83
CA PRO A 72 -1.21 -13.73 -10.10
C PRO A 72 0.01 -12.82 -9.91
N ARG A 73 -0.23 -11.50 -9.90
CA ARG A 73 0.74 -10.47 -9.54
C ARG A 73 0.74 -10.31 -8.02
N GLU A 74 1.51 -11.16 -7.35
CA GLU A 74 1.55 -11.24 -5.88
C GLU A 74 1.96 -9.91 -5.21
N HIS A 75 2.84 -9.12 -5.83
CA HIS A 75 3.27 -7.80 -5.34
C HIS A 75 2.12 -6.79 -5.20
N LEU A 76 0.99 -6.97 -5.90
CA LEU A 76 -0.19 -6.10 -5.81
C LEU A 76 -1.18 -6.56 -4.72
N CYS A 77 -0.94 -7.71 -4.09
CA CYS A 77 -1.86 -8.26 -3.11
C CYS A 77 -1.73 -7.52 -1.77
N VAL A 78 -2.80 -6.83 -1.35
CA VAL A 78 -2.85 -6.16 -0.04
C VAL A 78 -3.44 -7.03 1.08
N GLY A 79 -3.85 -8.26 0.78
CA GLY A 79 -4.44 -9.16 1.77
C GLY A 79 -5.88 -8.81 2.18
N CYS A 80 -6.68 -8.22 1.28
CA CYS A 80 -8.09 -7.90 1.56
C CYS A 80 -9.01 -9.13 1.68
N LEU A 81 -8.51 -10.33 1.33
CA LEU A 81 -9.18 -11.63 1.36
C LEU A 81 -10.48 -11.77 0.54
N ARG A 82 -10.97 -10.70 -0.10
CA ARG A 82 -12.18 -10.72 -0.92
C ARG A 82 -12.21 -11.86 -1.94
N CYS A 83 -11.13 -12.05 -2.69
CA CYS A 83 -11.07 -13.10 -3.70
C CYS A 83 -11.11 -14.52 -3.12
N THR A 84 -10.57 -14.74 -1.91
CA THR A 84 -10.69 -16.02 -1.19
C THR A 84 -12.10 -16.25 -0.68
N THR A 85 -12.79 -15.19 -0.23
CA THR A 85 -14.18 -15.27 0.24
C THR A 85 -15.18 -15.50 -0.90
N GLU A 86 -15.03 -14.78 -2.01
CA GLU A 86 -15.91 -14.93 -3.18
C GLU A 86 -15.64 -16.24 -3.93
N HIS A 87 -14.38 -16.71 -3.95
CA HIS A 87 -13.97 -17.90 -4.71
C HIS A 87 -13.06 -18.84 -3.90
N PRO A 88 -13.59 -19.49 -2.85
CA PRO A 88 -12.81 -20.39 -2.00
C PRO A 88 -12.34 -21.66 -2.73
N ASP A 89 -13.01 -22.03 -3.83
CA ASP A 89 -12.70 -23.26 -4.57
C ASP A 89 -11.35 -23.23 -5.27
N TRP A 90 -10.86 -22.04 -5.64
CA TRP A 90 -9.69 -21.90 -6.50
C TRP A 90 -8.67 -20.85 -6.06
N VAL A 91 -9.00 -19.90 -5.19
CA VAL A 91 -8.05 -18.93 -4.62
C VAL A 91 -7.73 -19.27 -3.17
N THR A 92 -6.45 -19.21 -2.80
CA THR A 92 -6.07 -19.11 -1.39
C THR A 92 -4.88 -18.17 -1.23
N ILE A 93 -4.99 -17.25 -0.26
CA ILE A 93 -3.93 -16.30 0.08
C ILE A 93 -3.22 -16.79 1.34
N TYR A 94 -1.89 -16.77 1.32
CA TYR A 94 -1.04 -17.11 2.46
C TYR A 94 -0.08 -15.97 2.75
N PRO A 95 0.25 -15.70 4.03
CA PRO A 95 1.36 -14.81 4.35
C PRO A 95 2.67 -15.40 3.82
N ASN A 96 3.53 -14.56 3.24
CA ASN A 96 4.81 -15.04 2.72
C ASN A 96 5.80 -15.26 3.87
N PRO A 97 6.31 -16.50 4.08
CA PRO A 97 7.28 -16.75 5.13
C PRO A 97 8.59 -15.97 4.93
N GLU A 98 9.04 -15.76 3.69
CA GLU A 98 10.27 -15.00 3.41
C GLU A 98 10.15 -13.54 3.80
N PHE A 99 8.95 -12.97 3.67
CA PHE A 99 8.65 -11.61 4.12
C PHE A 99 8.68 -11.54 5.64
N ASN A 100 7.96 -12.43 6.33
CA ASN A 100 7.87 -12.43 7.80
C ASN A 100 9.19 -12.77 8.51
N GLN A 101 10.14 -13.37 7.81
CA GLN A 101 11.48 -13.67 8.35
C GLN A 101 12.44 -12.48 8.24
N GLN A 102 12.06 -11.39 7.56
CA GLN A 102 12.89 -10.20 7.47
C GLN A 102 12.94 -9.45 8.79
N GLY A 103 14.10 -8.87 9.08
CA GLY A 103 14.32 -8.01 10.23
C GLY A 103 15.13 -8.66 11.35
N ASP A 104 15.16 -7.97 12.48
CA ASP A 104 15.90 -8.36 13.67
C ASP A 104 15.09 -8.07 14.95
N SER A 105 15.76 -7.98 16.10
CA SER A 105 15.12 -7.70 17.38
C SER A 105 14.48 -6.29 17.46
N TYR A 106 14.92 -5.35 16.64
CA TYR A 106 14.50 -3.96 16.65
C TYR A 106 13.75 -3.57 15.36
N PHE A 107 14.35 -3.82 14.20
CA PHE A 107 13.74 -3.60 12.91
C PHE A 107 12.81 -4.76 12.58
N THR A 108 11.54 -4.62 12.96
CA THR A 108 10.51 -5.59 12.56
C THR A 108 10.26 -5.52 11.06
N THR A 109 9.73 -6.60 10.49
CA THR A 109 9.34 -6.65 9.08
C THR A 109 8.46 -5.46 8.68
N GLU A 110 7.53 -5.03 9.54
CA GLU A 110 6.62 -3.91 9.27
C GLU A 110 7.34 -2.55 9.24
N TYR A 111 8.44 -2.39 9.98
CA TYR A 111 9.27 -1.18 9.91
C TYR A 111 10.05 -1.15 8.61
N ILE A 112 10.65 -2.28 8.22
CA ILE A 112 11.41 -2.34 6.98
C ILE A 112 10.48 -2.12 5.78
N ASP A 113 9.28 -2.72 5.79
CA ASP A 113 8.26 -2.50 4.74
C ASP A 113 7.81 -1.03 4.65
N ALA A 114 7.65 -0.35 5.80
CA ALA A 114 7.32 1.07 5.83
C ALA A 114 8.44 1.94 5.25
N ILE A 115 9.69 1.72 5.67
CA ILE A 115 10.86 2.42 5.14
C ILE A 115 11.03 2.15 3.65
N HIS A 116 10.84 0.91 3.21
CA HIS A 116 10.92 0.55 1.81
C HIS A 116 9.88 1.32 0.98
N TYR A 117 8.62 1.37 1.42
CA TYR A 117 7.58 2.18 0.78
C TYR A 117 7.94 3.68 0.73
N GLU A 118 8.41 4.24 1.84
CA GLU A 118 8.82 5.65 1.92
C GLU A 118 9.96 5.98 0.96
N THR A 119 10.97 5.11 0.88
CA THR A 119 12.12 5.29 -0.02
C THR A 119 11.74 5.12 -1.49
N GLN A 120 10.82 4.20 -1.80
CA GLN A 120 10.40 3.95 -3.18
C GLN A 120 9.50 5.06 -3.72
N THR A 121 8.59 5.58 -2.88
CA THR A 121 7.54 6.53 -3.31
C THR A 121 7.80 7.97 -2.92
N GLY A 122 8.64 8.22 -1.91
CA GLY A 122 8.77 9.51 -1.25
C GLY A 122 7.52 9.92 -0.46
N GLN A 123 6.66 8.96 -0.10
CA GLN A 123 5.38 9.21 0.59
C GLN A 123 5.32 8.47 1.92
N ILE A 124 4.61 9.05 2.88
CA ILE A 124 4.33 8.44 4.18
C ILE A 124 3.29 7.32 3.99
N PRO A 125 3.50 6.11 4.54
CA PRO A 125 2.59 4.98 4.38
C PRO A 125 1.29 5.24 5.17
N VAL A 126 0.17 5.25 4.46
CA VAL A 126 -1.16 5.41 5.07
C VAL A 126 -1.72 4.05 5.43
N LYS A 127 -1.79 3.73 6.73
CA LYS A 127 -2.34 2.48 7.25
C LYS A 127 -3.73 2.72 7.88
N GLY A 128 -4.65 1.76 7.69
CA GLY A 128 -5.97 1.76 8.32
C GLY A 128 -6.02 0.97 9.64
N ALA A 129 -7.20 0.92 10.27
CA ALA A 129 -7.53 0.10 11.46
C ALA A 129 -6.96 0.56 12.83
N GLY A 130 -6.40 1.77 12.91
CA GLY A 130 -5.95 2.37 14.16
C GLY A 130 -4.68 1.73 14.75
N PHE A 131 -4.10 2.38 15.75
CA PHE A 131 -2.90 1.88 16.43
C PHE A 131 -3.26 0.73 17.39
N ARG A 132 -2.60 -0.42 17.23
CA ARG A 132 -2.82 -1.65 18.04
C ARG A 132 -1.67 -1.97 18.99
N GLY A 133 -0.63 -1.14 19.01
CA GLY A 133 0.53 -1.32 19.86
C GLY A 133 0.30 -0.86 21.30
N ARG A 134 1.36 -0.93 22.10
CA ARG A 134 1.37 -0.36 23.46
C ARG A 134 1.26 1.15 23.37
N PHE A 135 0.46 1.75 24.25
CA PHE A 135 0.24 3.20 24.28
C PHE A 135 1.55 4.00 24.48
N GLY A 136 2.56 3.43 25.14
CA GLY A 136 3.89 4.03 25.24
C GLY A 136 5.00 2.99 25.23
N GLY A 137 6.23 3.47 25.08
CA GLY A 137 7.44 2.66 25.10
C GLY A 137 8.67 3.49 25.47
N GLU A 138 9.85 2.97 25.18
CA GLU A 138 11.13 3.66 25.40
C GLU A 138 11.45 4.63 24.25
N GLU A 139 12.34 5.59 24.51
CA GLU A 139 12.87 6.54 23.52
C GLU A 139 11.77 7.35 22.81
N TRP A 140 11.72 7.31 21.48
CA TRP A 140 10.71 8.03 20.69
C TRP A 140 9.28 7.56 21.00
N ASN A 141 9.09 6.33 21.46
CA ASN A 141 7.77 5.83 21.84
C ASN A 141 7.28 6.38 23.19
N SER A 142 8.12 7.11 23.94
CA SER A 142 7.69 7.86 25.13
C SER A 142 7.27 9.30 24.80
N MET A 143 7.48 9.76 23.57
CA MET A 143 7.17 11.11 23.15
C MET A 143 5.88 11.17 22.35
N TRP A 144 4.98 12.07 22.75
CA TRP A 144 3.71 12.32 22.08
C TRP A 144 3.78 13.63 21.33
N THR A 145 3.31 13.63 20.09
CA THR A 145 3.18 14.87 19.31
C THR A 145 1.98 15.66 19.81
N ASP A 146 2.20 16.92 20.16
CA ASP A 146 1.13 17.83 20.55
C ASP A 146 0.28 18.26 19.34
N MET A 147 -0.99 18.58 19.59
CA MET A 147 -1.91 19.10 18.59
C MET A 147 -2.89 20.08 19.25
N SER A 148 -3.14 21.22 18.59
CA SER A 148 -4.18 22.15 19.01
C SER A 148 -5.55 21.71 18.48
N GLU A 149 -6.50 21.47 19.38
CA GLU A 149 -7.89 21.17 19.01
C GLU A 149 -8.71 22.46 18.84
N ILE A 150 -8.80 23.30 19.89
CA ILE A 150 -9.72 24.45 19.94
C ILE A 150 -9.00 25.80 19.84
N VAL A 151 -7.88 25.96 20.53
CA VAL A 151 -7.28 27.29 20.80
C VAL A 151 -6.73 27.95 19.53
N ARG A 152 -6.15 27.18 18.62
CA ARG A 152 -5.65 27.65 17.32
C ARG A 152 -5.94 26.63 16.23
N PRO A 153 -6.30 27.07 15.01
CA PRO A 153 -6.47 26.15 13.88
C PRO A 153 -5.12 25.52 13.52
N THR A 154 -5.12 24.22 13.24
CA THR A 154 -3.93 23.52 12.73
C THR A 154 -3.59 24.04 11.34
N ARG A 155 -2.30 24.27 11.08
CA ARG A 155 -1.82 24.72 9.77
C ARG A 155 -1.92 23.57 8.76
N ASP A 156 -2.32 23.91 7.54
CA ASP A 156 -2.32 22.96 6.44
C ASP A 156 -0.90 22.85 5.85
N GLY A 157 -0.27 21.68 6.01
CA GLY A 157 1.08 21.41 5.51
C GLY A 157 1.18 21.19 4.01
N ILE A 158 0.06 21.04 3.29
CA ILE A 158 0.04 20.72 1.84
C ILE A 158 -0.52 21.89 1.04
N HIS A 159 -1.63 22.47 1.47
CA HIS A 159 -2.31 23.56 0.76
C HIS A 159 -2.19 24.93 1.44
N GLY A 160 -1.45 24.99 2.54
CA GLY A 160 -1.06 26.15 3.33
C GLY A 160 -1.81 27.46 3.10
N ARG A 161 -2.67 27.83 4.06
CA ARG A 161 -3.10 29.23 4.27
C ARG A 161 -2.01 30.12 4.88
N GLU A 162 -0.95 29.52 5.43
CA GLU A 162 0.17 30.19 6.12
C GLU A 162 1.52 29.59 5.67
N PHE A 163 2.59 30.40 5.70
CA PHE A 163 3.94 29.98 5.31
C PHE A 163 4.58 29.06 6.36
N ILE A 164 5.14 27.93 5.91
CA ILE A 164 5.91 26.98 6.72
C ILE A 164 7.33 26.93 6.15
N SER A 165 8.33 27.08 7.01
CA SER A 165 9.75 27.00 6.63
C SER A 165 10.43 25.89 7.41
N THR A 166 11.26 25.12 6.71
CA THR A 166 12.17 24.13 7.29
C THR A 166 13.62 24.60 7.26
N VAL A 167 13.86 25.89 7.00
CA VAL A 167 15.21 26.48 7.03
C VAL A 167 15.77 26.37 8.44
N VAL A 168 17.01 25.90 8.53
CA VAL A 168 17.77 25.78 9.78
C VAL A 168 19.04 26.61 9.60
N ASP A 169 19.22 27.59 10.49
CA ASP A 169 20.47 28.36 10.58
C ASP A 169 21.41 27.66 11.57
N ILE A 170 22.64 27.37 11.14
CA ILE A 170 23.64 26.66 11.97
C ILE A 170 24.83 27.58 12.17
N GLY A 171 24.83 28.32 13.29
CA GLY A 171 25.90 29.24 13.66
C GLY A 171 26.11 30.37 12.64
N GLU A 172 26.83 31.40 13.06
CA GLU A 172 27.31 32.46 12.16
C GLU A 172 28.75 32.16 11.74
#